data_AF-A0AAW1UYU4-F1
#
_entry.id   AF-A0AAW1UYU4-F1
#
_cell.length_a   1.000
_cell.length_b   1.000
_cell.length_c   1.000
_cell.angle_alpha   90.00
_cell.angle_beta   90.00
_cell.angle_gamma   90.00
#
_symmetry.space_group_name_H-M   'P 1'
#
loop_
_entity.id
_entity.type
_entity.pdbx_description
1 polymer ?
#
loop_
_entity_poly.entity_id
_entity_poly.type
_entity_poly.pdbx_seq_one_letter_code
_entity_poly.pdbx_strand_id
1 'polypeptide(L)'
;MNYSDIMAEQNLSVIDETGVDESEVSTLTLNEVLQYEDQIIEDTAAVLGALNDKNCSYAEGYVKRQALYSCLTCIPEGKNDPEKRAGICLACSYHCHDGHELIELYTKRNFRCDCGNSKFDSFQCNILEDKDPLNENNIYNQNFQGTYCVCSRPYPDPEDSVSDEMIQCIVCEDWYHTRHLNISLPVNSFVEMACFNCVGDHQFLLHYKEASVEESEPCVSVDNEEDIAVSDDQCHQESSENKEEILLENIDPLQMENDMDGECKKPKTTSHVSTLFWSDISWRNRLCKCDICLEMYEDENVLYLIDSEDPVQIYEEKGKAKTQEVIENQDRDFLSSMNRVQLMETIAGYNELKTGLADFFKDFAEKRKVIKEEDVREFFEEMQAKKKRRTEMPYFCH
;
A
#
# COMPACT_ATOMS: atom_id res chain seq x y z
N MET A 1 -9.11 -7.68 6.00
CA MET A 1 -8.72 -8.14 4.66
C MET A 1 -7.24 -7.85 4.58
N ASN A 2 -6.44 -8.81 4.13
CA ASN A 2 -4.98 -8.65 4.16
C ASN A 2 -4.50 -7.92 2.91
N TYR A 3 -3.32 -7.32 3.01
CA TYR A 3 -2.68 -6.53 1.95
C TYR A 3 -2.34 -7.33 0.67
N SER A 4 -2.55 -8.64 0.67
CA SER A 4 -2.33 -9.57 -0.46
C SER A 4 -3.35 -9.43 -1.59
N ASP A 5 -4.59 -9.11 -1.26
CA ASP A 5 -5.74 -9.39 -2.14
C ASP A 5 -5.92 -8.36 -3.30
N ILE A 6 -4.98 -7.42 -3.46
CA ILE A 6 -5.04 -6.29 -4.41
C ILE A 6 -4.12 -6.50 -5.64
N MET A 7 -3.19 -7.46 -5.62
CA MET A 7 -2.08 -7.56 -6.58
C MET A 7 -2.20 -8.66 -7.66
N ALA A 8 -3.41 -9.15 -7.96
CA ALA A 8 -3.62 -10.19 -8.96
C ALA A 8 -4.47 -9.74 -10.16
N GLU A 9 -3.91 -9.98 -11.36
CA GLU A 9 -4.50 -9.98 -12.71
C GLU A 9 -4.29 -8.75 -13.60
N GLN A 10 -3.07 -8.61 -14.18
CA GLN A 10 -2.91 -8.08 -15.55
C GLN A 10 -1.78 -8.78 -16.35
N ASN A 11 -2.10 -9.09 -17.62
CA ASN A 11 -1.25 -9.36 -18.78
C ASN A 11 -0.56 -10.73 -18.97
N LEU A 12 -0.88 -11.38 -20.11
CA LEU A 12 0.10 -12.02 -21.01
C LEU A 12 -0.48 -12.13 -22.44
N SER A 13 0.31 -11.80 -23.48
CA SER A 13 -0.17 -11.61 -24.86
C SER A 13 0.83 -12.03 -25.96
N VAL A 14 0.34 -12.23 -27.21
CA VAL A 14 0.98 -12.23 -28.57
C VAL A 14 1.18 -13.59 -29.29
N ILE A 15 0.97 -13.83 -30.62
CA ILE A 15 0.13 -13.31 -31.75
C ILE A 15 0.08 -14.43 -32.87
N ASP A 16 -0.98 -14.47 -33.70
CA ASP A 16 -1.15 -15.21 -35.01
C ASP A 16 -1.18 -16.77 -35.01
N GLU A 17 -1.65 -17.46 -36.07
CA GLU A 17 -2.18 -17.03 -37.40
C GLU A 17 -3.71 -17.19 -37.55
N THR A 18 -4.37 -16.15 -38.06
CA THR A 18 -5.72 -16.20 -38.70
C THR A 18 -6.89 -16.78 -37.88
N GLY A 19 -7.36 -16.03 -36.88
CA GLY A 19 -8.67 -16.26 -36.25
C GLY A 19 -9.04 -15.10 -35.33
N VAL A 20 -10.24 -14.54 -35.48
CA VAL A 20 -10.77 -13.57 -34.51
C VAL A 20 -11.12 -14.35 -33.25
N ASP A 21 -10.41 -14.08 -32.16
CA ASP A 21 -10.69 -14.67 -30.86
C ASP A 21 -11.78 -13.84 -30.14
N GLU A 22 -12.95 -14.43 -29.95
CA GLU A 22 -14.11 -13.79 -29.30
C GLU A 22 -14.09 -13.95 -27.76
N SER A 23 -12.97 -14.35 -27.16
CA SER A 23 -12.94 -14.87 -25.77
C SER A 23 -12.55 -13.89 -24.65
N GLU A 24 -12.67 -12.57 -24.82
CA GLU A 24 -12.44 -11.63 -23.69
C GLU A 24 -13.32 -10.36 -23.66
N VAL A 25 -14.64 -10.50 -23.94
CA VAL A 25 -15.61 -9.46 -23.56
C VAL A 25 -16.02 -9.65 -22.11
N SER A 26 -15.35 -8.94 -21.19
CA SER A 26 -15.66 -8.94 -19.75
C SER A 26 -17.04 -8.31 -19.48
N THR A 27 -18.08 -9.13 -19.30
CA THR A 27 -19.43 -8.65 -19.00
C THR A 27 -19.58 -8.34 -17.51
N LEU A 28 -19.44 -7.07 -17.13
CA LEU A 28 -19.73 -6.59 -15.77
C LEU A 28 -21.21 -6.23 -15.60
N THR A 29 -21.78 -6.57 -14.45
CA THR A 29 -23.10 -6.07 -14.02
C THR A 29 -22.98 -4.68 -13.38
N LEU A 30 -24.07 -3.90 -13.34
CA LEU A 30 -24.06 -2.58 -12.68
C LEU A 30 -23.62 -2.66 -11.21
N ASN A 31 -23.97 -3.73 -10.50
CA ASN A 31 -23.56 -3.89 -9.10
C ASN A 31 -22.06 -4.14 -8.98
N GLU A 32 -21.47 -4.91 -9.91
CA GLU A 32 -20.02 -5.11 -9.97
C GLU A 32 -19.29 -3.79 -10.31
N VAL A 33 -19.83 -2.98 -11.23
CA VAL A 33 -19.28 -1.66 -11.54
C VAL A 33 -19.32 -0.74 -10.31
N LEU A 34 -20.45 -0.66 -9.60
CA LEU A 34 -20.55 0.17 -8.39
C LEU A 34 -19.64 -0.34 -7.27
N GLN A 35 -19.54 -1.66 -7.07
CA GLN A 35 -18.61 -2.25 -6.10
C GLN A 35 -17.14 -1.98 -6.46
N TYR A 36 -16.81 -1.98 -7.75
CA TYR A 36 -15.48 -1.66 -8.25
C TYR A 36 -15.15 -0.17 -8.09
N GLU A 37 -16.12 0.74 -8.33
CA GLU A 37 -15.98 2.16 -8.04
C GLU A 37 -15.78 2.42 -6.53
N ASP A 38 -16.60 1.81 -5.67
CA ASP A 38 -16.47 1.90 -4.21
C ASP A 38 -15.10 1.39 -3.74
N GLN A 39 -14.62 0.25 -4.28
CA GLN A 39 -13.32 -0.33 -3.96
C GLN A 39 -12.16 0.58 -4.39
N ILE A 40 -12.18 1.11 -5.62
CA ILE A 40 -11.17 2.07 -6.11
C ILE A 40 -11.12 3.31 -5.21
N ILE A 41 -12.28 3.83 -4.79
CA ILE A 41 -12.38 4.99 -3.90
C ILE A 41 -11.75 4.67 -2.54
N GLU A 42 -12.04 3.49 -1.96
CA GLU A 42 -11.50 3.06 -0.68
C GLU A 42 -9.96 2.86 -0.72
N ASP A 43 -9.45 2.22 -1.78
CA ASP A 43 -8.01 1.96 -1.95
C ASP A 43 -7.23 3.25 -2.25
N THR A 44 -7.79 4.12 -3.10
CA THR A 44 -7.23 5.46 -3.36
C THR A 44 -7.19 6.28 -2.06
N ALA A 45 -8.24 6.22 -1.24
CA ALA A 45 -8.28 6.91 0.05
C ALA A 45 -7.26 6.35 1.05
N ALA A 46 -6.98 5.04 1.02
CA ALA A 46 -5.96 4.41 1.85
C ALA A 46 -4.54 4.93 1.50
N VAL A 47 -4.18 4.88 0.21
CA VAL A 47 -2.84 5.25 -0.28
C VAL A 47 -2.60 6.75 -0.22
N LEU A 48 -3.54 7.56 -0.73
CA LEU A 48 -3.40 9.02 -0.79
C LEU A 48 -3.72 9.68 0.56
N GLY A 49 -4.35 8.96 1.48
CA GLY A 49 -4.64 9.42 2.83
C GLY A 49 -5.54 10.66 2.88
N ALA A 50 -5.44 11.38 4.00
CA ALA A 50 -6.20 12.59 4.24
C ALA A 50 -5.66 13.84 3.50
N LEU A 51 -4.85 13.67 2.45
CA LEU A 51 -4.09 14.76 1.84
C LEU A 51 -4.96 15.79 1.11
N ASN A 52 -4.33 16.94 0.83
CA ASN A 52 -4.89 18.04 0.07
C ASN A 52 -4.29 18.00 -1.33
N ASP A 53 -5.13 17.69 -2.32
CA ASP A 53 -4.77 17.64 -3.74
C ASP A 53 -4.39 19.02 -4.32
N LYS A 54 -4.81 20.11 -3.68
CA LYS A 54 -4.65 21.49 -4.18
C LYS A 54 -3.48 22.26 -3.56
N ASN A 55 -3.04 21.90 -2.36
CA ASN A 55 -2.01 22.65 -1.62
C ASN A 55 -0.72 21.83 -1.46
N CYS A 56 0.44 22.47 -1.68
CA CYS A 56 1.73 21.84 -1.43
C CYS A 56 1.95 21.64 0.08
N SER A 57 2.18 20.39 0.51
CA SER A 57 2.39 20.05 1.93
C SER A 57 3.64 20.66 2.56
N TYR A 58 4.52 21.28 1.78
CA TYR A 58 5.70 21.99 2.29
C TYR A 58 5.37 23.07 3.35
N ALA A 59 4.20 23.71 3.22
CA ALA A 59 3.69 24.69 4.18
C ALA A 59 3.26 24.08 5.53
N GLU A 60 2.97 22.78 5.56
CA GLU A 60 2.65 22.01 6.76
C GLU A 60 3.91 21.55 7.52
N GLY A 61 5.10 21.79 6.93
CA GLY A 61 6.38 21.43 7.51
C GLY A 61 6.72 19.96 7.31
N TYR A 62 7.23 19.33 8.36
CA TYR A 62 7.47 17.88 8.41
C TYR A 62 6.22 17.19 8.94
N VAL A 63 5.40 16.65 8.04
CA VAL A 63 4.17 15.95 8.40
C VAL A 63 4.47 14.50 8.83
N LYS A 64 3.66 13.97 9.76
CA LYS A 64 3.87 12.61 10.33
C LYS A 64 3.97 11.53 9.25
N ARG A 65 3.02 11.51 8.32
CA ARG A 65 3.02 10.68 7.11
C ARG A 65 2.36 11.44 5.94
N GLN A 66 2.86 11.23 4.73
CA GLN A 66 2.21 11.65 3.48
C GLN A 66 2.59 10.74 2.32
N ALA A 67 1.69 10.55 1.35
CA ALA A 67 1.99 10.01 0.03
C ALA A 67 3.00 10.90 -0.71
N LEU A 68 4.05 10.28 -1.23
CA LEU A 68 5.13 10.94 -1.97
C LEU A 68 5.38 10.30 -3.32
N TYR A 69 5.99 11.10 -4.20
CA TYR A 69 6.44 10.68 -5.52
C TYR A 69 7.90 11.11 -5.74
N SER A 70 8.68 10.33 -6.48
CA SER A 70 9.98 10.76 -7.03
C SER A 70 9.80 11.11 -8.51
N CYS A 71 10.28 12.28 -8.95
CA CYS A 71 10.13 12.73 -10.33
C CYS A 71 11.42 12.50 -11.13
N LEU A 72 11.43 11.41 -11.90
CA LEU A 72 12.59 10.97 -12.68
C LEU A 72 12.85 11.83 -13.92
N THR A 73 11.82 12.50 -14.44
CA THR A 73 11.97 13.49 -15.52
C THR A 73 12.68 14.76 -15.03
N CYS A 74 12.45 15.19 -13.79
CA CYS A 74 13.09 16.37 -13.22
C CYS A 74 14.45 16.08 -12.61
N ILE A 75 14.63 14.89 -12.02
CA ILE A 75 15.82 14.50 -11.24
C ILE A 75 16.37 13.16 -11.76
N PRO A 76 16.80 13.05 -13.03
CA PRO A 76 17.30 11.81 -13.60
C PRO A 76 18.60 11.34 -12.92
N GLU A 77 19.41 12.26 -12.38
CA GLU A 77 20.61 11.96 -11.61
C GLU A 77 20.29 11.18 -10.32
N GLY A 78 19.09 11.36 -9.76
CA GLY A 78 18.62 10.64 -8.57
C GLY A 78 18.57 9.12 -8.73
N LYS A 79 18.59 8.60 -9.97
CA LYS A 79 18.74 7.16 -10.29
C LYS A 79 20.13 6.60 -9.94
N ASN A 80 21.15 7.45 -9.86
CA ASN A 80 22.55 7.04 -9.67
C ASN A 80 23.23 7.73 -8.47
N ASP A 81 22.73 8.90 -8.05
CA ASP A 81 23.28 9.72 -6.97
C ASP A 81 22.24 9.87 -5.83
N PRO A 82 22.47 9.24 -4.66
CA PRO A 82 21.59 9.38 -3.50
C PRO A 82 21.42 10.81 -2.99
N GLU A 83 22.42 11.69 -3.13
CA GLU A 83 22.33 13.07 -2.66
C GLU A 83 21.37 13.92 -3.52
N LYS A 84 21.18 13.51 -4.78
CA LYS A 84 20.29 14.17 -5.75
C LYS A 84 18.82 13.81 -5.58
N ARG A 85 18.50 12.64 -5.01
CA ARG A 85 17.11 12.17 -4.80
C ARG A 85 16.22 13.24 -4.16
N ALA A 86 14.98 13.35 -4.62
CA ALA A 86 14.02 14.35 -4.16
C ALA A 86 12.61 13.75 -4.10
N GLY A 87 11.78 14.22 -3.16
CA GLY A 87 10.38 13.76 -3.01
C GLY A 87 9.38 14.90 -3.16
N ILE A 88 8.33 14.69 -3.95
CA ILE A 88 7.23 15.63 -4.13
C ILE A 88 5.95 15.08 -3.49
N CYS A 89 5.09 15.96 -2.96
CA CYS A 89 3.78 15.60 -2.43
C CYS A 89 2.73 15.46 -3.54
N LEU A 90 1.61 14.82 -3.21
CA LEU A 90 0.46 14.61 -4.10
C LEU A 90 0.00 15.85 -4.90
N ALA A 91 -0.17 17.01 -4.25
CA ALA A 91 -0.57 18.22 -4.99
C ALA A 91 0.45 18.63 -6.07
N CYS A 92 1.73 18.37 -5.84
CA CYS A 92 2.79 18.69 -6.80
C CYS A 92 2.87 17.67 -7.92
N SER A 93 2.54 16.39 -7.72
CA SER A 93 2.45 15.44 -8.85
C SER A 93 1.39 15.88 -9.85
N TYR A 94 0.21 16.32 -9.38
CA TYR A 94 -0.86 16.80 -10.28
C TYR A 94 -0.67 18.21 -10.86
N HIS A 95 -0.10 19.16 -10.11
CA HIS A 95 -0.07 20.57 -10.55
C HIS A 95 1.30 21.08 -11.00
N CYS A 96 2.37 20.31 -10.75
CA CYS A 96 3.75 20.69 -11.12
C CYS A 96 4.42 19.66 -12.03
N HIS A 97 4.09 18.37 -11.90
CA HIS A 97 4.76 17.27 -12.59
C HIS A 97 3.78 16.35 -13.35
N ASP A 98 2.66 16.92 -13.82
CA ASP A 98 1.73 16.22 -14.71
C ASP A 98 2.43 15.79 -16.01
N GLY A 99 2.17 14.57 -16.45
CA GLY A 99 2.83 13.96 -17.62
C GLY A 99 4.33 13.65 -17.46
N HIS A 100 4.92 13.74 -16.26
CA HIS A 100 6.30 13.30 -16.00
C HIS A 100 6.38 11.81 -15.63
N GLU A 101 7.56 11.21 -15.78
CA GLU A 101 7.91 9.90 -15.22
C GLU A 101 8.01 10.03 -13.69
N LEU A 102 6.99 9.52 -12.98
CA LEU A 102 6.90 9.52 -11.52
C LEU A 102 7.00 8.09 -10.98
N ILE A 103 7.78 7.91 -9.91
CA ILE A 103 7.69 6.73 -9.04
C ILE A 103 6.77 7.07 -7.89
N GLU A 104 5.74 6.28 -7.63
CA GLU A 104 4.97 6.35 -6.39
C GLU A 104 5.76 5.69 -5.25
N LEU A 105 5.95 6.44 -4.15
CA LEU A 105 6.74 5.99 -2.99
C LEU A 105 5.84 5.52 -1.83
N TYR A 106 4.53 5.48 -2.07
CA TYR A 106 3.50 5.37 -1.04
C TYR A 106 3.72 6.40 0.08
N THR A 107 3.32 6.06 1.29
CA THR A 107 3.37 6.96 2.44
C THR A 107 4.73 6.87 3.12
N LYS A 108 5.37 8.02 3.35
CA LYS A 108 6.66 8.14 4.05
C LYS A 108 6.54 9.01 5.27
N ARG A 109 7.30 8.70 6.32
CA ARG A 109 7.25 9.41 7.60
C ARG A 109 8.13 10.66 7.62
N ASN A 110 7.72 11.66 8.40
CA ASN A 110 8.52 12.86 8.71
C ASN A 110 9.22 13.48 7.47
N PHE A 111 8.46 13.77 6.42
CA PHE A 111 9.00 14.27 5.14
C PHE A 111 8.38 15.62 4.76
N ARG A 112 9.15 16.48 4.08
CA ARG A 112 8.73 17.79 3.58
C ARG A 112 8.99 17.93 2.07
N CYS A 113 7.98 18.36 1.31
CA CYS A 113 7.99 18.32 -0.16
C CYS A 113 9.12 19.18 -0.80
N ASP A 114 9.99 18.55 -1.59
CA ASP A 114 11.13 19.18 -2.26
C ASP A 114 10.77 19.97 -3.54
N CYS A 115 9.56 19.82 -4.10
CA CYS A 115 9.18 20.40 -5.39
C CYS A 115 9.57 21.89 -5.50
N GLY A 116 10.47 22.24 -6.42
CA GLY A 116 10.93 23.61 -6.65
C GLY A 116 11.90 24.20 -5.62
N ASN A 117 12.48 23.39 -4.71
CA ASN A 117 13.67 23.78 -3.94
C ASN A 117 14.96 23.59 -4.77
N SER A 118 16.13 23.78 -4.17
CA SER A 118 17.42 23.72 -4.90
C SER A 118 17.82 22.33 -5.40
N LYS A 119 17.05 21.27 -5.14
CA LYS A 119 17.20 19.99 -5.85
C LYS A 119 16.66 20.05 -7.29
N PHE A 120 15.72 20.95 -7.59
CA PHE A 120 14.99 21.03 -8.87
C PHE A 120 15.59 22.00 -9.91
N ASP A 121 16.89 22.29 -9.84
CA ASP A 121 17.63 23.22 -10.71
C ASP A 121 16.91 24.58 -10.93
N SER A 122 16.25 24.77 -12.07
CA SER A 122 15.52 26.00 -12.43
C SER A 122 14.00 25.85 -12.42
N PHE A 123 13.48 24.68 -12.07
CA PHE A 123 12.05 24.42 -11.96
C PHE A 123 11.50 25.00 -10.65
N GLN A 124 10.33 25.62 -10.69
CA GLN A 124 9.66 26.23 -9.53
C GLN A 124 8.30 25.57 -9.29
N CYS A 125 7.86 25.52 -8.03
CA CYS A 125 6.58 24.94 -7.67
C CYS A 125 5.43 25.89 -8.05
N ASN A 126 4.49 25.41 -8.87
CA ASN A 126 3.33 26.20 -9.31
C ASN A 126 2.31 26.53 -8.19
N ILE A 127 2.45 25.91 -7.02
CA ILE A 127 1.48 26.01 -5.90
C ILE A 127 2.02 26.89 -4.77
N LEU A 128 3.31 26.77 -4.46
CA LEU A 128 3.93 27.43 -3.31
C LEU A 128 5.35 27.87 -3.67
N GLU A 129 5.49 29.18 -3.85
CA GLU A 129 6.76 29.90 -3.99
C GLU A 129 7.51 29.95 -2.65
N ASP A 130 8.76 30.43 -2.67
CA ASP A 130 9.61 30.69 -1.49
C ASP A 130 9.79 29.50 -0.52
N LYS A 131 10.66 28.57 -0.92
CA LYS A 131 11.08 27.42 -0.11
C LYS A 131 12.55 27.55 0.34
N ASP A 132 12.84 27.03 1.52
CA ASP A 132 14.20 26.72 1.99
C ASP A 132 14.96 25.92 0.90
N PRO A 133 16.26 26.19 0.65
CA PRO A 133 17.02 25.54 -0.42
C PRO A 133 17.01 24.00 -0.35
N LEU A 134 17.06 23.45 0.86
CA LEU A 134 17.12 22.02 1.15
C LEU A 134 16.27 21.70 2.39
N ASN A 135 15.75 20.48 2.46
CA ASN A 135 15.00 19.94 3.59
C ASN A 135 15.90 18.98 4.39
N GLU A 136 16.62 19.49 5.39
CA GLU A 136 17.71 18.77 6.08
C GLU A 136 17.29 17.44 6.75
N ASN A 137 16.05 17.32 7.23
CA ASN A 137 15.55 16.09 7.88
C ASN A 137 14.87 15.09 6.91
N ASN A 138 14.89 15.33 5.58
CA ASN A 138 14.33 14.37 4.62
C ASN A 138 15.26 13.15 4.46
N ILE A 139 14.70 11.94 4.47
CA ILE A 139 15.44 10.67 4.29
C ILE A 139 15.11 10.07 2.93
N TYR A 140 16.15 9.67 2.17
CA TYR A 140 16.05 9.24 0.78
C TYR A 140 16.61 7.82 0.54
N ASN A 141 15.81 6.80 0.86
CA ASN A 141 16.17 5.40 0.60
C ASN A 141 16.17 5.08 -0.93
N GLN A 142 16.42 3.82 -1.30
CA GLN A 142 16.49 3.43 -2.72
C GLN A 142 15.15 3.49 -3.49
N ASN A 143 14.00 3.63 -2.82
CA ASN A 143 12.71 3.69 -3.53
C ASN A 143 12.62 4.93 -4.41
N PHE A 144 13.31 6.02 -4.04
CA PHE A 144 13.38 7.26 -4.80
C PHE A 144 14.06 7.12 -6.18
N GLN A 145 14.81 6.04 -6.43
CA GLN A 145 15.33 5.68 -7.76
C GLN A 145 14.51 4.59 -8.47
N GLY A 146 13.46 4.07 -7.82
CA GLY A 146 12.60 3.02 -8.36
C GLY A 146 13.18 1.62 -8.17
N THR A 147 14.06 1.42 -7.18
CA THR A 147 14.52 0.09 -6.77
C THR A 147 14.15 -0.22 -5.33
N TYR A 148 14.03 -1.51 -5.04
CA TYR A 148 13.47 -2.02 -3.80
C TYR A 148 14.24 -3.27 -3.34
N CYS A 149 14.09 -3.59 -2.06
CA CYS A 149 14.57 -4.82 -1.43
C CYS A 149 16.11 -5.00 -1.47
N VAL A 150 16.63 -6.02 -0.80
CA VAL A 150 18.07 -6.36 -0.84
C VAL A 150 18.58 -6.69 -2.25
N CYS A 151 17.69 -7.10 -3.16
CA CYS A 151 18.03 -7.37 -4.56
C CYS A 151 18.24 -6.09 -5.40
N SER A 152 17.86 -4.90 -4.90
CA SER A 152 18.02 -3.61 -5.59
C SER A 152 17.40 -3.58 -7.01
N ARG A 153 16.24 -4.22 -7.17
CA ARG A 153 15.52 -4.36 -8.45
C ARG A 153 14.28 -3.46 -8.52
N PRO A 154 13.79 -3.10 -9.72
CA PRO A 154 12.50 -2.42 -9.88
C PRO A 154 11.33 -3.32 -9.47
N TYR A 155 10.15 -2.72 -9.34
CA TYR A 155 8.89 -3.44 -9.15
C TYR A 155 7.77 -2.74 -9.93
N PRO A 156 6.98 -3.46 -10.76
CA PRO A 156 7.23 -4.84 -11.20
C PRO A 156 8.55 -4.95 -11.99
N ASP A 157 9.27 -6.06 -11.84
CA ASP A 157 10.52 -6.33 -12.57
C ASP A 157 10.22 -7.06 -13.89
N PRO A 158 10.47 -6.46 -15.07
CA PRO A 158 10.24 -7.12 -16.36
C PRO A 158 11.15 -8.34 -16.60
N GLU A 159 12.24 -8.48 -15.84
CA GLU A 159 13.16 -9.62 -15.91
C GLU A 159 12.86 -10.71 -14.87
N ASP A 160 11.87 -10.53 -14.00
CA ASP A 160 11.44 -11.53 -13.02
C ASP A 160 10.12 -12.18 -13.44
N SER A 161 10.14 -13.48 -13.66
CA SER A 161 8.95 -14.27 -14.00
C SER A 161 8.16 -14.72 -12.76
N VAL A 162 8.67 -14.48 -11.56
CA VAL A 162 8.02 -14.83 -10.30
C VAL A 162 7.25 -13.62 -9.78
N SER A 163 5.92 -13.68 -9.90
CA SER A 163 5.04 -12.75 -9.17
C SER A 163 5.26 -12.92 -7.67
N ASP A 164 5.44 -11.81 -6.97
CA ASP A 164 5.72 -11.75 -5.54
C ASP A 164 5.12 -10.47 -4.97
N GLU A 165 4.67 -10.54 -3.72
CA GLU A 165 4.18 -9.40 -2.97
C GLU A 165 5.35 -8.65 -2.33
N MET A 166 5.15 -7.35 -2.05
CA MET A 166 6.14 -6.56 -1.34
C MET A 166 5.60 -6.08 0.00
N ILE A 167 6.41 -6.22 1.05
CA ILE A 167 6.08 -5.80 2.41
C ILE A 167 7.01 -4.65 2.82
N GLN A 168 6.44 -3.52 3.25
CA GLN A 168 7.23 -2.38 3.73
C GLN A 168 7.79 -2.66 5.14
N CYS A 169 9.09 -2.40 5.33
CA CYS A 169 9.72 -2.40 6.64
C CYS A 169 9.35 -1.12 7.42
N ILE A 170 8.84 -1.26 8.64
CA ILE A 170 8.45 -0.11 9.49
C ILE A 170 9.62 0.76 9.94
N VAL A 171 10.87 0.29 9.81
CA VAL A 171 12.05 1.06 10.22
C VAL A 171 12.60 1.88 9.05
N CYS A 172 13.15 1.21 8.02
CA CYS A 172 13.78 1.88 6.87
C CYS A 172 12.81 2.37 5.78
N GLU A 173 11.51 2.08 5.91
CA GLU A 173 10.45 2.33 4.92
C GLU A 173 10.73 1.76 3.51
N ASP A 174 11.71 0.86 3.39
CA ASP A 174 12.00 0.12 2.15
C ASP A 174 11.06 -1.09 2.02
N TRP A 175 10.81 -1.51 0.79
CA TRP A 175 9.90 -2.60 0.42
C TRP A 175 10.68 -3.88 0.16
N TYR A 176 10.19 -5.00 0.68
CA TYR A 176 10.86 -6.30 0.57
C TYR A 176 9.96 -7.34 -0.09
N HIS A 177 10.46 -7.96 -1.14
CA HIS A 177 9.96 -9.21 -1.72
C HIS A 177 9.83 -10.28 -0.63
N THR A 178 8.73 -11.02 -0.58
CA THR A 178 8.49 -12.00 0.50
C THR A 178 9.59 -13.05 0.58
N ARG A 179 10.06 -13.54 -0.58
CA ARG A 179 11.14 -14.54 -0.71
C ARG A 179 12.52 -14.05 -0.25
N HIS A 180 12.71 -12.74 -0.11
CA HIS A 180 13.98 -12.15 0.32
C HIS A 180 13.99 -11.74 1.81
N LEU A 181 12.98 -12.14 2.60
CA LEU A 181 12.92 -11.89 4.04
C LEU A 181 13.66 -12.94 4.90
N ASN A 182 14.21 -13.99 4.27
CA ASN A 182 14.96 -15.09 4.89
C ASN A 182 14.19 -15.85 6.00
N ILE A 183 12.85 -15.84 5.93
CA ILE A 183 11.95 -16.54 6.85
C ILE A 183 10.65 -16.86 6.10
N SER A 184 9.92 -17.89 6.54
CA SER A 184 8.53 -18.09 6.12
C SER A 184 7.65 -16.95 6.63
N LEU A 185 6.65 -16.56 5.83
CA LEU A 185 5.64 -15.61 6.27
C LEU A 185 4.79 -16.23 7.40
N PRO A 186 4.31 -15.43 8.38
CA PRO A 186 3.37 -15.92 9.37
C PRO A 186 2.09 -16.45 8.71
N VAL A 187 1.58 -17.58 9.21
CA VAL A 187 0.30 -18.17 8.74
C VAL A 187 -0.90 -17.27 9.06
N ASN A 188 -0.78 -16.45 10.12
CA ASN A 188 -1.79 -15.47 10.51
C ASN A 188 -1.51 -14.11 9.85
N SER A 189 -2.56 -13.29 9.69
CA SER A 189 -2.44 -11.89 9.28
C SER A 189 -1.42 -11.13 10.14
N PHE A 190 -0.54 -10.38 9.50
CA PHE A 190 0.33 -9.39 10.13
C PHE A 190 -0.01 -7.98 9.61
N VAL A 191 0.33 -6.96 10.41
CA VAL A 191 0.12 -5.54 10.08
C VAL A 191 1.43 -4.78 9.98
N GLU A 192 2.47 -5.20 10.70
CA GLU A 192 3.78 -4.54 10.67
C GLU A 192 4.92 -5.56 10.56
N MET A 193 5.97 -5.20 9.82
CA MET A 193 7.17 -6.00 9.59
C MET A 193 8.42 -5.14 9.82
N ALA A 194 9.42 -5.69 10.51
CA ALA A 194 10.77 -5.12 10.60
C ALA A 194 11.76 -6.10 9.95
N CYS A 195 12.47 -5.63 8.92
CA CYS A 195 13.35 -6.49 8.12
C CYS A 195 14.59 -6.92 8.92
N PHE A 196 15.20 -8.04 8.50
CA PHE A 196 16.41 -8.60 9.12
C PHE A 196 17.50 -7.56 9.46
N ASN A 197 17.82 -6.67 8.51
CA ASN A 197 18.86 -5.64 8.72
C ASN A 197 18.48 -4.70 9.87
N CYS A 198 17.29 -4.09 9.81
CA CYS A 198 16.83 -3.18 10.85
C CYS A 198 16.66 -3.85 12.21
N VAL A 199 16.36 -5.16 12.28
CA VAL A 199 16.32 -5.90 13.55
C VAL A 199 17.74 -6.19 14.08
N GLY A 200 18.73 -6.34 13.20
CA GLY A 200 20.14 -6.44 13.55
C GLY A 200 20.73 -5.12 14.08
N ASP A 201 20.33 -4.00 13.48
CA ASP A 201 20.70 -2.64 13.90
C ASP A 201 19.97 -2.24 15.21
N HIS A 202 18.66 -2.51 15.30
CA HIS A 202 17.78 -2.13 16.41
C HIS A 202 17.40 -3.33 17.30
N GLN A 203 18.41 -3.93 17.94
CA GLN A 203 18.24 -5.21 18.67
C GLN A 203 17.23 -5.16 19.82
N PHE A 204 16.83 -3.98 20.31
CA PHE A 204 15.76 -3.89 21.30
C PHE A 204 14.42 -4.49 20.79
N LEU A 205 14.19 -4.52 19.47
CA LEU A 205 12.99 -5.10 18.84
C LEU A 205 12.85 -6.60 19.14
N LEU A 206 13.97 -7.32 19.34
CA LEU A 206 14.01 -8.76 19.67
C LEU A 206 13.34 -9.11 21.01
N HIS A 207 13.15 -8.11 21.88
CA HIS A 207 12.42 -8.25 23.14
C HIS A 207 10.89 -8.19 22.95
N TYR A 208 10.41 -7.81 21.76
CA TYR A 208 9.00 -7.58 21.47
C TYR A 208 8.39 -8.53 20.41
N LYS A 209 9.18 -9.52 19.89
CA LYS A 209 8.72 -10.60 18.98
C LYS A 209 7.42 -11.23 19.49
N GLU A 210 6.47 -11.46 18.58
CA GLU A 210 5.27 -12.24 18.86
C GLU A 210 5.54 -13.74 18.68
N ALA A 211 5.01 -14.55 19.60
CA ALA A 211 5.31 -15.98 19.68
C ALA A 211 4.64 -16.84 18.59
N SER A 212 4.01 -16.22 17.59
CA SER A 212 3.08 -16.84 16.64
C SER A 212 3.67 -17.15 15.26
N VAL A 213 5.00 -17.09 15.10
CA VAL A 213 5.68 -17.65 13.94
C VAL A 213 6.20 -19.03 14.33
N GLU A 214 5.50 -20.09 13.90
CA GLU A 214 6.08 -21.43 13.93
C GLU A 214 7.28 -21.43 12.98
N GLU A 215 8.48 -21.66 13.54
CA GLU A 215 9.74 -21.64 12.80
C GLU A 215 9.82 -22.89 11.90
N SER A 216 9.17 -22.83 10.73
CA SER A 216 9.39 -23.79 9.66
C SER A 216 10.80 -23.58 9.10
N GLU A 217 11.58 -24.66 9.03
CA GLU A 217 13.01 -24.62 8.66
C GLU A 217 13.26 -23.88 7.33
N PRO A 218 14.43 -23.22 7.18
CA PRO A 218 14.73 -22.41 6.00
C PRO A 218 14.73 -23.23 4.72
N CYS A 219 14.14 -22.68 3.66
CA CYS A 219 14.18 -23.23 2.32
C CYS A 219 15.61 -23.17 1.75
N VAL A 220 16.32 -24.30 1.77
CA VAL A 220 17.64 -24.41 1.14
C VAL A 220 17.47 -24.60 -0.37
N SER A 221 17.66 -23.52 -1.14
CA SER A 221 17.84 -23.61 -2.60
C SER A 221 19.21 -24.21 -2.91
N VAL A 222 19.25 -25.45 -3.39
CA VAL A 222 20.47 -26.11 -3.89
C VAL A 222 20.44 -26.13 -5.41
N ASP A 223 21.10 -25.15 -6.02
CA ASP A 223 21.48 -25.25 -7.43
C ASP A 223 22.71 -26.15 -7.55
N ASN A 224 22.57 -27.28 -8.26
CA ASN A 224 23.56 -27.83 -9.19
C ASN A 224 23.00 -29.09 -9.86
N GLU A 225 22.98 -29.10 -11.19
CA GLU A 225 22.76 -30.30 -12.00
C GLU A 225 24.05 -31.15 -12.05
N GLU A 226 23.93 -32.47 -11.88
CA GLU A 226 24.49 -33.46 -12.82
C GLU A 226 23.95 -34.88 -12.49
N ASP A 227 23.65 -35.67 -13.53
CA ASP A 227 22.95 -36.97 -13.45
C ASP A 227 23.76 -38.09 -12.75
N ILE A 228 23.04 -39.05 -12.13
CA ILE A 228 23.20 -40.51 -12.38
C ILE A 228 22.04 -41.31 -11.73
N ALA A 229 21.67 -42.43 -12.36
CA ALA A 229 20.38 -43.09 -12.22
C ALA A 229 20.22 -44.14 -11.09
N VAL A 230 19.01 -44.13 -10.48
CA VAL A 230 18.15 -45.27 -10.06
C VAL A 230 18.72 -46.40 -9.18
N SER A 231 18.17 -46.55 -7.96
CA SER A 231 17.52 -47.81 -7.51
C SER A 231 16.75 -47.67 -6.18
N ASP A 232 15.92 -48.67 -5.89
CA ASP A 232 14.87 -48.74 -4.87
C ASP A 232 15.29 -48.69 -3.38
N ASP A 233 14.24 -48.46 -2.58
CA ASP A 233 13.91 -49.09 -1.29
C ASP A 233 14.32 -48.46 0.07
N GLN A 234 13.25 -48.22 0.83
CA GLN A 234 13.08 -48.42 2.28
C GLN A 234 13.83 -47.55 3.30
N CYS A 235 13.02 -46.63 3.84
CA CYS A 235 13.09 -46.12 5.21
C CYS A 235 13.48 -47.21 6.23
N HIS A 236 14.57 -46.98 6.95
CA HIS A 236 14.83 -47.57 8.26
C HIS A 236 15.34 -46.51 9.23
N GLN A 237 14.63 -46.38 10.37
CA GLN A 237 15.10 -45.62 11.52
C GLN A 237 16.26 -46.38 12.18
N GLU A 238 17.41 -45.73 12.39
CA GLU A 238 18.25 -46.01 13.55
C GLU A 238 18.81 -44.71 14.15
N SER A 239 18.66 -44.59 15.46
CA SER A 239 19.19 -43.51 16.27
C SER A 239 20.69 -43.65 16.48
N SER A 240 21.45 -42.57 16.35
CA SER A 240 22.71 -42.44 17.09
C SER A 240 22.93 -41.00 17.54
N GLU A 241 23.19 -40.86 18.84
CA GLU A 241 23.58 -39.60 19.46
C GLU A 241 25.02 -39.27 19.05
N ASN A 242 25.31 -38.01 18.74
CA ASN A 242 26.58 -37.40 19.14
C ASN A 242 26.42 -35.89 19.25
N LYS A 243 26.76 -35.37 20.43
CA LYS A 243 26.87 -33.93 20.69
C LYS A 243 28.31 -33.52 20.40
N GLU A 244 28.50 -32.49 19.60
CA GLU A 244 29.72 -31.67 19.66
C GLU A 244 29.31 -30.20 19.85
N GLU A 245 29.61 -29.68 21.04
CA GLU A 245 29.53 -28.26 21.35
C GLU A 245 30.62 -27.52 20.58
N ILE A 246 30.26 -26.45 19.88
CA ILE A 246 31.22 -25.44 19.42
C ILE A 246 31.03 -24.19 20.28
N LEU A 247 32.10 -23.76 20.93
CA LEU A 247 32.07 -22.67 21.89
C LEU A 247 31.78 -21.32 21.21
N LEU A 248 30.80 -20.59 21.74
CA LEU A 248 30.69 -19.15 21.53
C LEU A 248 31.66 -18.45 22.48
N GLU A 249 32.61 -17.69 21.94
CA GLU A 249 33.49 -16.85 22.75
C GLU A 249 32.71 -15.64 23.30
N ASN A 250 32.95 -15.34 24.58
CA ASN A 250 32.22 -14.32 25.32
C ASN A 250 32.55 -12.91 24.83
N ILE A 251 31.53 -12.09 24.58
CA ILE A 251 31.65 -10.63 24.57
C ILE A 251 31.09 -10.14 25.90
N ASP A 252 31.92 -9.48 26.71
CA ASP A 252 31.56 -8.98 28.04
C ASP A 252 30.41 -7.96 27.98
N PRO A 253 29.34 -8.13 28.77
CA PRO A 253 28.35 -7.08 28.96
C PRO A 253 28.93 -6.02 29.90
N LEU A 254 29.35 -4.88 29.34
CA LEU A 254 29.73 -3.71 30.13
C LEU A 254 28.52 -3.22 30.94
N GLN A 255 28.58 -3.44 32.24
CA GLN A 255 27.60 -2.93 33.20
C GLN A 255 27.65 -1.40 33.25
N MET A 256 26.51 -0.75 32.97
CA MET A 256 26.18 0.53 33.59
C MET A 256 24.93 0.34 34.44
N GLU A 257 25.15 0.07 35.73
CA GLU A 257 24.13 0.20 36.76
C GLU A 257 23.88 1.70 37.00
N ASN A 258 22.84 2.26 36.39
CA ASN A 258 22.26 3.54 36.76
C ASN A 258 20.82 3.30 37.25
N ASP A 259 20.71 2.82 38.49
CA ASP A 259 19.44 2.77 39.23
C ASP A 259 19.02 4.21 39.64
N MET A 260 18.27 4.90 38.78
CA MET A 260 17.36 5.98 39.16
C MET A 260 16.11 5.96 38.26
N ASP A 261 14.95 6.09 38.91
CA ASP A 261 13.58 6.23 38.37
C ASP A 261 13.03 5.14 37.41
N GLY A 262 12.13 4.32 37.99
CA GLY A 262 11.15 3.49 37.28
C GLY A 262 11.66 2.13 36.82
N GLU A 263 11.09 1.04 37.37
CA GLU A 263 11.41 -0.32 36.92
C GLU A 263 11.12 -0.48 35.41
N CYS A 264 12.18 -0.69 34.63
CA CYS A 264 12.10 -0.81 33.18
C CYS A 264 11.24 -2.03 32.79
N LYS A 265 10.19 -1.77 32.00
CA LYS A 265 9.20 -2.76 31.55
C LYS A 265 9.60 -3.48 30.25
N LYS A 266 10.75 -3.16 29.67
CA LYS A 266 11.29 -3.87 28.50
C LYS A 266 11.45 -5.35 28.86
N PRO A 267 10.86 -6.30 28.10
CA PRO A 267 10.97 -7.73 28.42
C PRO A 267 12.42 -8.16 28.53
N LYS A 268 12.77 -9.03 29.49
CA LYS A 268 14.16 -9.46 29.70
C LYS A 268 14.61 -10.57 28.74
N THR A 269 13.67 -11.28 28.13
CA THR A 269 13.90 -12.32 27.12
C THR A 269 14.16 -11.70 25.75
N THR A 270 15.18 -12.18 25.06
CA THR A 270 15.52 -11.85 23.67
C THR A 270 15.21 -13.02 22.74
N SER A 271 14.86 -12.70 21.49
CA SER A 271 14.83 -13.66 20.38
C SER A 271 16.16 -13.65 19.61
N HIS A 272 16.39 -14.63 18.74
CA HIS A 272 17.47 -14.56 17.74
C HIS A 272 17.15 -13.52 16.66
N VAL A 273 18.18 -12.98 16.00
CA VAL A 273 18.03 -12.00 14.91
C VAL A 273 17.32 -12.66 13.73
N SER A 274 16.12 -12.16 13.42
CA SER A 274 15.31 -12.54 12.26
C SER A 274 14.52 -11.33 11.77
N THR A 275 13.95 -11.41 10.57
CA THR A 275 12.79 -10.56 10.24
C THR A 275 11.70 -10.77 11.31
N LEU A 276 11.06 -9.68 11.75
CA LEU A 276 10.00 -9.71 12.76
C LEU A 276 8.68 -9.26 12.15
N PHE A 277 7.59 -9.87 12.60
CA PHE A 277 6.21 -9.55 12.22
C PHE A 277 5.37 -9.35 13.48
N TRP A 278 4.38 -8.45 13.39
CA TRP A 278 3.39 -8.22 14.43
C TRP A 278 1.98 -8.29 13.86
N SER A 279 1.09 -8.96 14.58
CA SER A 279 -0.30 -9.21 14.19
C SER A 279 -1.23 -8.02 14.46
N ASP A 280 -0.88 -7.14 15.39
CA ASP A 280 -1.69 -5.99 15.81
C ASP A 280 -0.79 -4.81 16.22
N ILE A 281 -1.11 -3.59 15.75
CA ILE A 281 -0.34 -2.36 15.99
C ILE A 281 -0.19 -2.01 17.49
N SER A 282 -1.04 -2.57 18.36
CA SER A 282 -0.94 -2.42 19.80
C SER A 282 0.33 -3.03 20.41
N TRP A 283 1.13 -3.78 19.64
CA TRP A 283 2.48 -4.16 20.07
C TRP A 283 3.34 -2.94 20.43
N ARG A 284 3.16 -1.80 19.76
CA ARG A 284 3.82 -0.52 20.07
C ARG A 284 3.48 0.01 21.46
N ASN A 285 2.30 -0.34 22.01
CA ASN A 285 1.94 -0.02 23.40
C ASN A 285 2.73 -0.87 24.43
N ARG A 286 3.39 -1.95 24.01
CA ARG A 286 4.28 -2.75 24.86
C ARG A 286 5.67 -2.11 25.02
N LEU A 287 6.08 -1.20 24.13
CA LEU A 287 7.36 -0.49 24.19
C LEU A 287 7.51 0.25 25.53
N CYS A 288 8.65 0.05 26.19
CA CYS A 288 8.93 0.68 27.48
C CYS A 288 9.21 2.17 27.32
N LYS A 289 8.60 3.01 28.18
CA LYS A 289 8.74 4.48 28.15
C LYS A 289 9.39 5.02 29.43
N CYS A 290 10.38 4.30 29.97
CA CYS A 290 11.29 4.84 31.00
C CYS A 290 12.43 5.61 30.32
N ASP A 291 13.07 6.50 31.05
CA ASP A 291 14.07 7.45 30.50
C ASP A 291 15.20 6.73 29.74
N ILE A 292 15.71 5.61 30.27
CA ILE A 292 16.74 4.77 29.61
C ILE A 292 16.26 4.25 28.24
N CYS A 293 15.00 3.85 28.11
CA CYS A 293 14.46 3.38 26.82
C CYS A 293 14.16 4.54 25.87
N LEU A 294 13.75 5.70 26.40
CA LEU A 294 13.51 6.90 25.58
C LEU A 294 14.82 7.45 25.00
N GLU A 295 15.88 7.54 25.81
CA GLU A 295 17.23 7.93 25.39
C GLU A 295 17.76 6.96 24.31
N MET A 296 17.64 5.65 24.53
CA MET A 296 17.98 4.62 23.53
C MET A 296 17.18 4.77 22.22
N TYR A 297 15.88 5.07 22.27
CA TYR A 297 15.07 5.32 21.06
C TYR A 297 15.44 6.62 20.33
N GLU A 298 15.96 7.62 21.05
CA GLU A 298 16.45 8.89 20.49
C GLU A 298 17.80 8.68 19.81
N ASP A 299 18.76 8.03 20.48
CA ASP A 299 20.08 7.66 19.94
C ASP A 299 19.97 6.76 18.70
N GLU A 300 19.07 5.77 18.73
CA GLU A 300 18.80 4.90 17.59
C GLU A 300 17.92 5.56 16.50
N ASN A 301 17.47 6.81 16.69
CA ASN A 301 16.62 7.57 15.75
C ASN A 301 15.26 6.91 15.43
N VAL A 302 14.70 6.14 16.36
CA VAL A 302 13.44 5.38 16.22
C VAL A 302 12.32 5.84 17.16
N LEU A 303 12.40 7.07 17.66
CA LEU A 303 11.41 7.67 18.58
C LEU A 303 9.97 7.65 18.04
N TYR A 304 9.77 7.58 16.72
CA TYR A 304 8.47 7.43 16.08
C TYR A 304 7.77 6.09 16.39
N LEU A 305 8.50 5.05 16.82
CA LEU A 305 7.89 3.75 17.15
C LEU A 305 6.91 3.83 18.33
N ILE A 306 7.10 4.79 19.25
CA ILE A 306 6.19 5.02 20.39
C ILE A 306 5.06 6.04 20.11
N ASP A 307 5.01 6.63 18.90
CA ASP A 307 3.91 7.49 18.45
C ASP A 307 2.75 6.64 17.92
N SER A 308 1.56 6.88 18.48
CA SER A 308 0.33 6.16 18.09
C SER A 308 -0.23 6.57 16.72
N GLU A 309 0.29 7.64 16.10
CA GLU A 309 -0.12 8.09 14.78
C GLU A 309 0.88 7.75 13.65
N ASP A 310 1.97 7.07 13.99
CA ASP A 310 3.00 6.63 13.05
C ASP A 310 2.67 5.38 12.19
N PRO A 311 1.87 4.39 12.65
CA PRO A 311 1.53 3.22 11.84
C PRO A 311 0.83 3.59 10.53
N VAL A 312 1.14 2.86 9.44
CA VAL A 312 0.57 3.12 8.10
C VAL A 312 -0.96 2.98 8.13
N GLN A 313 -1.47 2.01 8.89
CA GLN A 313 -2.90 1.76 9.06
C GLN A 313 -3.65 2.99 9.61
N ILE A 314 -3.05 3.74 10.54
CA ILE A 314 -3.66 4.94 11.11
C ILE A 314 -3.72 6.07 10.08
N TYR A 315 -2.79 6.11 9.12
CA TYR A 315 -2.84 7.03 7.99
C TYR A 315 -3.93 6.62 6.98
N GLU A 316 -4.02 5.34 6.64
CA GLU A 316 -5.03 4.78 5.73
C GLU A 316 -6.46 5.01 6.27
N GLU A 317 -6.70 4.67 7.55
CA GLU A 317 -7.97 4.86 8.23
C GLU A 317 -8.42 6.34 8.21
N LYS A 318 -7.48 7.27 8.44
CA LYS A 318 -7.74 8.71 8.34
C LYS A 318 -8.10 9.14 6.91
N GLY A 319 -7.46 8.53 5.90
CA GLY A 319 -7.79 8.75 4.50
C GLY A 319 -9.20 8.27 4.14
N LYS A 320 -9.48 6.99 4.41
CA LYS A 320 -10.81 6.37 4.21
C LYS A 320 -11.92 7.17 4.91
N ALA A 321 -11.73 7.52 6.19
CA ALA A 321 -12.70 8.31 6.94
C ALA A 321 -12.96 9.70 6.34
N LYS A 322 -11.91 10.40 5.87
CA LYS A 322 -12.06 11.72 5.24
C LYS A 322 -12.75 11.62 3.88
N THR A 323 -12.42 10.63 3.05
CA THR A 323 -13.08 10.41 1.75
C THR A 323 -14.56 10.09 1.94
N GLN A 324 -14.90 9.24 2.92
CA GLN A 324 -16.28 8.95 3.30
C GLN A 324 -17.02 10.23 3.74
N GLU A 325 -16.41 11.07 4.59
CA GLU A 325 -16.98 12.36 4.98
C GLU A 325 -17.22 13.30 3.78
N VAL A 326 -16.30 13.33 2.81
CA VAL A 326 -16.45 14.16 1.59
C VAL A 326 -17.62 13.67 0.74
N ILE A 327 -17.76 12.36 0.54
CA ILE A 327 -18.86 11.76 -0.23
C ILE A 327 -20.20 12.05 0.45
N GLU A 328 -20.31 11.77 1.76
CA GLU A 328 -21.53 12.06 2.54
C GLU A 328 -21.92 13.55 2.54
N ASN A 329 -20.93 14.45 2.56
CA ASN A 329 -21.18 15.88 2.46
C ASN A 329 -21.62 16.31 1.05
N GLN A 330 -20.99 15.81 -0.02
CA GLN A 330 -21.41 16.09 -1.39
C GLN A 330 -22.83 15.60 -1.67
N ASP A 331 -23.18 14.40 -1.21
CA ASP A 331 -24.54 13.86 -1.30
C ASP A 331 -25.54 14.72 -0.54
N ARG A 332 -25.22 15.15 0.69
CA ARG A 332 -26.10 16.05 1.47
C ARG A 332 -26.26 17.43 0.83
N ASP A 333 -25.20 17.99 0.26
CA ASP A 333 -25.26 19.28 -0.44
C ASP A 333 -26.07 19.17 -1.73
N PHE A 334 -25.88 18.10 -2.51
CA PHE A 334 -26.70 17.80 -3.69
C PHE A 334 -28.19 17.65 -3.32
N LEU A 335 -28.51 16.80 -2.34
CA LEU A 335 -29.89 16.53 -1.91
C LEU A 335 -30.57 17.76 -1.28
N SER A 336 -29.81 18.62 -0.58
CA SER A 336 -30.34 19.84 0.04
C SER A 336 -30.47 21.02 -0.93
N SER A 337 -29.70 21.03 -2.02
CA SER A 337 -29.83 22.02 -3.10
C SER A 337 -31.13 21.86 -3.92
N MET A 338 -31.71 20.66 -3.93
CA MET A 338 -32.92 20.35 -4.68
C MET A 338 -34.20 20.80 -3.97
N ASN A 339 -35.14 21.37 -4.73
CA ASN A 339 -36.48 21.60 -4.20
C ASN A 339 -37.23 20.26 -4.04
N ARG A 340 -38.25 20.23 -3.18
CA ARG A 340 -38.98 18.98 -2.84
C ARG A 340 -39.58 18.24 -4.05
N VAL A 341 -39.92 18.93 -5.14
CA VAL A 341 -40.42 18.28 -6.37
C VAL A 341 -39.27 17.63 -7.12
N GLN A 342 -38.19 18.37 -7.36
CA GLN A 342 -36.96 17.84 -7.98
C GLN A 342 -36.41 16.65 -7.21
N LEU A 343 -36.33 16.72 -5.88
CA LEU A 343 -35.86 15.62 -5.03
C LEU A 343 -36.73 14.36 -5.20
N MET A 344 -38.05 14.49 -5.26
CA MET A 344 -38.96 13.36 -5.48
C MET A 344 -38.86 12.81 -6.91
N GLU A 345 -38.68 13.66 -7.92
CA GLU A 345 -38.45 13.23 -9.31
C GLU A 345 -37.09 12.53 -9.48
N THR A 346 -36.04 13.01 -8.82
CA THR A 346 -34.71 12.37 -8.79
C THR A 346 -34.77 11.01 -8.10
N ILE A 347 -35.40 10.90 -6.93
CA ILE A 347 -35.58 9.62 -6.22
C ILE A 347 -36.42 8.64 -7.05
N ALA A 348 -37.50 9.10 -7.70
CA ALA A 348 -38.31 8.25 -8.56
C ALA A 348 -37.53 7.79 -9.80
N GLY A 349 -36.77 8.69 -10.44
CA GLY A 349 -35.94 8.40 -11.60
C GLY A 349 -34.77 7.46 -11.30
N TYR A 350 -34.13 7.61 -10.15
CA TYR A 350 -33.08 6.70 -9.68
C TYR A 350 -33.63 5.30 -9.43
N ASN A 351 -34.79 5.18 -8.76
CA ASN A 351 -35.43 3.87 -8.56
C ASN A 351 -35.89 3.23 -9.88
N GLU A 352 -36.44 4.02 -10.81
CA GLU A 352 -36.84 3.53 -12.15
C GLU A 352 -35.63 3.07 -12.98
N LEU A 353 -34.51 3.79 -12.92
CA LEU A 353 -33.24 3.37 -13.53
C LEU A 353 -32.68 2.10 -12.88
N LYS A 354 -32.65 2.03 -11.54
CA LYS A 354 -32.14 0.89 -10.77
C LYS A 354 -32.93 -0.39 -11.03
N THR A 355 -34.26 -0.32 -11.00
CA THR A 355 -35.12 -1.47 -11.35
C THR A 355 -34.99 -1.82 -12.83
N GLY A 356 -34.99 -0.83 -13.73
CA GLY A 356 -34.85 -1.06 -15.17
C GLY A 356 -33.53 -1.76 -15.53
N LEU A 357 -32.41 -1.34 -14.94
CA LEU A 357 -31.12 -1.99 -15.13
C LEU A 357 -31.11 -3.40 -14.51
N ALA A 358 -31.65 -3.59 -13.30
CA ALA A 358 -31.73 -4.91 -12.68
C ALA A 358 -32.54 -5.92 -13.53
N ASP A 359 -33.68 -5.49 -14.08
CA ASP A 359 -34.49 -6.31 -14.99
C ASP A 359 -33.76 -6.57 -16.32
N PHE A 360 -33.06 -5.56 -16.88
CA PHE A 360 -32.23 -5.71 -18.07
C PHE A 360 -31.12 -6.76 -17.88
N PHE A 361 -30.28 -6.62 -16.85
CA PHE A 361 -29.19 -7.58 -16.60
C PHE A 361 -29.71 -8.99 -16.31
N LYS A 362 -30.83 -9.11 -15.59
CA LYS A 362 -31.48 -10.40 -15.33
C LYS A 362 -31.90 -11.11 -16.63
N ASP A 363 -32.43 -10.37 -17.59
CA ASP A 363 -32.86 -10.90 -18.89
C ASP A 363 -31.70 -11.48 -19.72
N PHE A 364 -30.47 -10.98 -19.54
CA PHE A 364 -29.26 -11.52 -20.17
C PHE A 364 -28.67 -12.70 -19.38
N ALA A 365 -28.68 -12.63 -18.05
CA ALA A 365 -28.25 -13.72 -17.15
C ALA A 365 -29.09 -14.99 -17.34
N GLU A 366 -30.44 -14.87 -17.42
CA GLU A 366 -31.34 -16.00 -17.67
C GLU A 366 -31.13 -16.61 -19.07
N LYS A 367 -30.75 -15.80 -20.06
CA LYS A 367 -30.56 -16.22 -21.47
C LYS A 367 -29.11 -16.61 -21.81
N ARG A 368 -28.17 -16.48 -20.86
CA ARG A 368 -26.71 -16.65 -21.04
C ARG A 368 -26.18 -15.91 -22.28
N LYS A 369 -26.53 -14.62 -22.41
CA LYS A 369 -26.07 -13.77 -23.49
C LYS A 369 -25.03 -12.76 -23.00
N VAL A 370 -23.98 -12.57 -23.80
CA VAL A 370 -23.05 -11.44 -23.68
C VAL A 370 -23.82 -10.15 -24.01
N ILE A 371 -23.61 -9.11 -23.20
CA ILE A 371 -24.19 -7.78 -23.40
C ILE A 371 -23.31 -7.00 -24.35
N LYS A 372 -23.92 -6.34 -25.33
CA LYS A 372 -23.24 -5.48 -26.31
C LYS A 372 -23.56 -4.00 -26.13
N GLU A 373 -22.74 -3.19 -26.77
CA GLU A 373 -22.79 -1.74 -26.89
C GLU A 373 -24.13 -1.28 -27.50
N GLU A 374 -24.67 -2.06 -28.44
CA GLU A 374 -26.01 -1.87 -29.00
C GLU A 374 -27.12 -2.14 -27.99
N ASP A 375 -27.01 -3.20 -27.19
CA ASP A 375 -28.05 -3.59 -26.21
C ASP A 375 -28.19 -2.50 -25.12
N VAL A 376 -27.06 -1.96 -24.65
CA VAL A 376 -27.02 -0.84 -23.69
C VAL A 376 -27.61 0.43 -24.32
N ARG A 377 -27.32 0.71 -25.60
CA ARG A 377 -27.87 1.86 -26.33
C ARG A 377 -29.39 1.74 -26.49
N GLU A 378 -29.89 0.57 -26.89
CA GLU A 378 -31.33 0.29 -27.02
C GLU A 378 -32.06 0.44 -25.67
N PHE A 379 -31.49 -0.06 -24.58
CA PHE A 379 -32.04 0.13 -23.22
C PHE A 379 -32.26 1.62 -22.88
N PHE A 380 -31.25 2.46 -23.08
CA PHE A 380 -31.36 3.89 -22.78
C PHE A 380 -32.29 4.63 -23.76
N GLU A 381 -32.33 4.24 -25.04
CA GLU A 381 -33.28 4.78 -26.02
C GLU A 381 -34.73 4.43 -25.66
N GLU A 382 -35.02 3.18 -25.26
CA GLU A 382 -36.33 2.77 -24.76
C GLU A 382 -36.72 3.57 -23.51
N MET A 383 -35.80 3.72 -22.56
CA MET A 383 -36.04 4.45 -21.31
C MET A 383 -36.36 5.93 -21.58
N GLN A 384 -35.64 6.58 -22.49
CA GLN A 384 -35.94 7.93 -22.94
C GLN A 384 -37.29 8.03 -23.68
N ALA A 385 -37.63 7.04 -24.51
CA ALA A 385 -38.92 6.99 -25.21
C ALA A 385 -40.10 6.81 -24.23
N LYS A 386 -39.95 5.94 -23.22
CA LYS A 386 -40.91 5.77 -22.12
C LYS A 386 -41.10 7.08 -21.33
N LYS A 387 -40.01 7.82 -21.05
CA LYS A 387 -40.07 9.13 -20.37
C LYS A 387 -40.81 10.19 -21.20
N LYS A 388 -40.52 10.32 -22.50
CA LYS A 388 -41.21 11.27 -23.41
C LYS A 388 -42.73 11.03 -23.47
N ARG A 389 -43.17 9.76 -23.55
CA ARG A 389 -44.59 9.39 -23.57
C ARG A 389 -45.35 9.77 -22.29
N ARG A 390 -44.71 9.83 -21.11
CA ARG A 390 -45.34 10.29 -19.87
C ARG A 390 -45.59 11.80 -19.85
N THR A 391 -44.72 12.60 -20.44
CA THR A 391 -44.88 14.07 -20.53
C THR A 391 -45.93 14.52 -21.54
N GLU A 392 -46.30 13.69 -22.51
CA GLU A 392 -47.26 14.02 -23.57
C GLU A 392 -48.73 13.69 -23.22
N MET A 393 -49.08 13.60 -21.93
CA MET A 393 -50.47 13.39 -21.52
C MET A 393 -51.25 14.72 -21.59
N PRO A 394 -52.25 14.87 -22.49
CA PRO A 394 -52.98 16.13 -22.62
C PRO A 394 -53.92 16.30 -21.42
N TYR A 395 -53.79 17.43 -20.70
CA TYR A 395 -54.75 17.83 -19.68
C TYR A 395 -56.10 18.20 -20.32
N PHE A 396 -56.97 17.20 -20.52
CA PHE A 396 -58.38 17.44 -20.78
C PHE A 396 -59.10 17.70 -19.44
N CYS A 397 -59.38 18.98 -19.18
CA CYS A 397 -60.23 19.41 -18.08
C CYS A 397 -61.71 19.39 -18.52
N HIS A 398 -62.56 18.78 -17.71
CA HIS A 398 -64.03 18.88 -17.77
C HIS A 398 -64.58 19.00 -16.35
#